data_AF-A0AAN8VQA7-F1
#
_entry.id   AF-A0AAN8VQA7-F1
#
_cell.length_a   1.000
_cell.length_b   1.000
_cell.length_c   1.000
_cell.angle_alpha   90.00
_cell.angle_beta   90.00
_cell.angle_gamma   90.00
#
_symmetry.space_group_name_H-M   'P 1'
#
loop_
_entity.id
_entity.type
_entity.pdbx_description
1 polymer ?
#
loop_
_entity_poly.entity_id
_entity_poly.type
_entity_poly.pdbx_seq_one_letter_code
_entity_poly.pdbx_strand_id
1 'polypeptide(L)'
;MENMKPEIARRFTSPSKRSLDDKILQSILSKAKDRYSEAPVSNENNCTDDIAKMMFLDGCFVLHLIYYIMKKKHEDIMSKNHQVAFAVRDLFLLENQLPFIVLQAIMTMKFRPIDWEMIREFIRQQHMAPHCVVPDVRDPGYRPLHLLELLRTEILGVAEDVGEINSTEGDYRATFRSITELKVAGIHFKGNACSLRKISFKSHLFHGELFLPKIYIDYSTESKFLDLIAYEMSLDTPNDYAIASHICFIDSLLDHAEDVKELRKNDVLINYLSSDKQLAELFHRIATNLVPDSFLYKDVKEKIKKHCNDKERTYVTEFLHIYFDKPWSGVALFAATLALFTSVV
;
A
#
# COMPACT_ATOMS: atom_id res chain seq x y z
N MET A 1 -16.93 1.63 21.81
CA MET A 1 -15.57 2.16 22.04
C MET A 1 -15.62 3.54 22.69
N GLU A 2 -16.56 4.42 22.28
CA GLU A 2 -16.78 5.76 22.88
C GLU A 2 -16.79 5.81 24.41
N ASN A 3 -17.53 4.91 25.07
CA ASN A 3 -17.65 4.92 26.53
C ASN A 3 -16.32 4.69 27.28
N MET A 4 -15.30 4.14 26.61
CA MET A 4 -13.98 3.87 27.20
C MET A 4 -13.04 5.09 27.11
N LYS A 5 -13.27 6.00 26.16
CA LYS A 5 -12.37 7.14 25.90
C LYS A 5 -12.14 8.02 27.14
N PRO A 6 -13.17 8.38 27.94
CA PRO A 6 -12.94 9.19 29.15
C PRO A 6 -12.09 8.48 30.20
N GLU A 7 -12.26 7.17 30.38
CA GLU A 7 -11.46 6.39 31.32
C GLU A 7 -10.00 6.28 30.86
N ILE A 8 -9.79 6.02 29.57
CA ILE A 8 -8.46 5.98 28.98
C ILE A 8 -7.77 7.34 29.11
N ALA A 9 -8.46 8.45 28.81
CA ALA A 9 -7.91 9.79 28.92
C ALA A 9 -7.43 10.14 30.35
N ARG A 10 -8.14 9.68 31.39
CA ARG A 10 -7.68 9.83 32.79
C ARG A 10 -6.34 9.14 33.06
N ARG A 11 -5.98 8.09 32.31
CA ARG A 11 -4.67 7.42 32.41
C ARG A 11 -3.54 8.22 31.70
N PHE A 12 -3.86 9.28 30.98
CA PHE A 12 -2.90 10.22 30.38
C PHE A 12 -2.79 11.51 31.22
N THR A 13 -3.87 11.91 31.91
CA THR A 13 -3.92 13.08 32.79
C THR A 13 -3.73 12.67 34.27
N SER A 14 -2.51 12.80 34.79
CA SER A 14 -2.25 12.63 36.24
C SER A 14 -2.56 13.95 36.98
N PRO A 15 -3.07 13.93 38.24
CA PRO A 15 -3.39 15.14 39.00
C PRO A 15 -2.24 16.15 39.11
N SER A 16 -0.97 15.70 39.02
CA SER A 16 0.22 16.55 39.07
C SER A 16 0.56 17.27 37.76
N LYS A 17 -0.20 17.06 36.66
CA LYS A 17 0.08 17.59 35.32
C LYS A 17 -0.94 18.60 34.79
N ARG A 18 -1.91 19.05 35.61
CA ARG A 18 -3.02 19.94 35.19
C ARG A 18 -2.58 21.19 34.40
N SER A 19 -1.47 21.85 34.76
CA SER A 19 -1.01 23.03 33.99
C SER A 19 -0.43 22.70 32.62
N LEU A 20 0.01 21.45 32.40
CA LEU A 20 0.43 20.95 31.09
C LEU A 20 -0.79 20.59 30.25
N ASP A 21 -1.87 20.11 30.89
CA ASP A 21 -3.14 19.78 30.24
C ASP A 21 -3.77 21.03 29.62
N ASP A 22 -3.80 22.17 30.33
CA ASP A 22 -4.33 23.43 29.79
C ASP A 22 -3.51 23.96 28.61
N LYS A 23 -2.17 23.88 28.68
CA LYS A 23 -1.29 24.29 27.56
C LYS A 23 -1.44 23.39 26.33
N ILE A 24 -1.67 22.10 26.54
CA ILE A 24 -1.87 21.14 25.46
C ILE A 24 -3.24 21.32 24.85
N LEU A 25 -4.28 21.50 25.67
CA LEU A 25 -5.61 21.80 25.18
C LEU A 25 -5.59 23.10 24.37
N GLN A 26 -4.89 24.15 24.83
CA GLN A 26 -4.67 25.38 24.07
C GLN A 26 -3.87 25.15 22.78
N SER A 27 -2.85 24.28 22.78
CA SER A 27 -2.12 23.93 21.56
C SER A 27 -2.93 23.06 20.59
N ILE A 28 -3.85 22.22 21.08
CA ILE A 28 -4.76 21.43 20.26
C ILE A 28 -5.82 22.38 19.68
N LEU A 29 -6.40 23.25 20.52
CA LEU A 29 -7.35 24.29 20.14
C LEU A 29 -6.80 25.21 19.05
N SER A 30 -5.58 25.72 19.22
CA SER A 30 -4.98 26.63 18.22
C SER A 30 -4.85 25.94 16.86
N LYS A 31 -4.45 24.66 16.86
CA LYS A 31 -4.21 23.90 15.62
C LYS A 31 -5.47 23.32 15.00
N ALA A 32 -6.47 23.00 15.83
CA ALA A 32 -7.82 22.65 15.39
C ALA A 32 -8.47 23.86 14.70
N LYS A 33 -8.29 25.06 15.25
CA LYS A 33 -8.71 26.30 14.58
C LYS A 33 -8.03 26.42 13.21
N ASP A 34 -6.70 26.35 13.13
CA ASP A 34 -5.98 26.50 11.85
C ASP A 34 -6.38 25.50 10.75
N ARG A 35 -6.91 24.31 11.09
CA ARG A 35 -7.22 23.23 10.15
C ARG A 35 -8.71 23.06 9.82
N TYR A 36 -9.61 23.61 10.63
CA TYR A 36 -11.07 23.47 10.45
C TYR A 36 -11.82 24.83 10.34
N SER A 37 -11.08 25.95 10.20
CA SER A 37 -11.62 27.32 10.11
C SER A 37 -12.56 27.58 8.93
N GLU A 38 -12.73 26.64 7.98
CA GLU A 38 -13.61 26.82 6.82
C GLU A 38 -15.06 26.37 7.06
N ALA A 39 -15.37 25.75 8.20
CA ALA A 39 -16.76 25.42 8.54
C ALA A 39 -17.51 26.71 8.97
N PRO A 40 -18.70 27.01 8.43
CA PRO A 40 -19.42 28.24 8.75
C PRO A 40 -19.84 28.22 10.23
N VAL A 41 -19.12 28.98 11.05
CA VAL A 41 -19.24 28.93 12.51
C VAL A 41 -20.47 29.71 12.95
N SER A 42 -21.42 29.01 13.57
CA SER A 42 -22.41 29.60 14.46
C SER A 42 -21.99 29.28 15.90
N ASN A 43 -21.71 30.32 16.70
CA ASN A 43 -21.31 30.32 18.12
C ASN A 43 -19.90 29.78 18.45
N GLU A 44 -18.91 30.69 18.37
CA GLU A 44 -17.47 30.42 18.23
C GLU A 44 -16.67 29.91 19.46
N ASN A 45 -17.20 29.95 20.70
CA ASN A 45 -16.40 29.53 21.87
C ASN A 45 -16.69 28.11 22.38
N ASN A 46 -17.95 27.72 22.56
CA ASN A 46 -18.27 26.37 23.10
C ASN A 46 -17.95 25.26 22.08
N CYS A 47 -18.20 25.49 20.79
CA CYS A 47 -17.97 24.49 19.75
C CYS A 47 -16.49 24.10 19.62
N THR A 48 -15.59 25.09 19.72
CA THR A 48 -14.14 24.85 19.58
C THR A 48 -13.57 24.04 20.75
N ASP A 49 -14.02 24.36 21.98
CA ASP A 49 -13.63 23.61 23.18
C ASP A 49 -14.13 22.17 23.15
N ASP A 50 -15.34 21.95 22.64
CA ASP A 50 -15.88 20.61 22.42
C ASP A 50 -15.09 19.83 21.36
N ILE A 51 -14.70 20.47 20.25
CA ILE A 51 -13.84 19.85 19.21
C ILE A 51 -12.48 19.45 19.78
N ALA A 52 -11.80 20.34 20.50
CA ALA A 52 -10.50 20.00 21.08
C ALA A 52 -10.59 18.91 22.13
N LYS A 53 -11.68 18.90 22.92
CA LYS A 53 -11.95 17.83 23.87
C LYS A 53 -12.19 16.49 23.17
N MET A 54 -12.95 16.47 22.08
CA MET A 54 -13.14 15.26 21.25
C MET A 54 -11.81 14.76 20.72
N MET A 55 -11.01 15.63 20.08
CA MET A 55 -9.68 15.28 19.56
C MET A 55 -8.74 14.76 20.65
N PHE A 56 -8.78 15.35 21.85
CA PHE A 56 -7.97 14.90 22.97
C PHE A 56 -8.36 13.49 23.44
N LEU A 57 -9.66 13.23 23.60
CA LEU A 57 -10.18 11.92 23.99
C LEU A 57 -9.83 10.86 22.94
N ASP A 58 -10.01 11.18 21.67
CA ASP A 58 -9.72 10.29 20.55
C ASP A 58 -8.23 10.04 20.44
N GLY A 59 -7.39 11.07 20.57
CA GLY A 59 -5.95 10.92 20.54
C GLY A 59 -5.42 10.07 21.70
N CYS A 60 -5.99 10.19 22.90
CA CYS A 60 -5.67 9.31 24.03
C CYS A 60 -6.04 7.86 23.73
N PHE A 61 -7.23 7.64 23.16
CA PHE A 61 -7.70 6.32 22.76
C PHE A 61 -6.80 5.67 21.71
N VAL A 62 -6.45 6.41 20.65
CA VAL A 62 -5.56 5.95 19.57
C VAL A 62 -4.18 5.56 20.13
N LEU A 63 -3.56 6.43 20.93
CA LEU A 63 -2.25 6.13 21.51
C LEU A 63 -2.29 4.95 22.48
N HIS A 64 -3.39 4.80 23.22
CA HIS A 64 -3.59 3.65 24.09
C HIS A 64 -3.72 2.35 23.29
N LEU A 65 -4.50 2.36 22.21
CA LEU A 65 -4.66 1.23 21.30
C LEU A 65 -3.31 0.82 20.68
N ILE A 66 -2.55 1.78 20.15
CA ILE A 66 -1.21 1.54 19.59
C ILE A 66 -0.29 0.92 20.66
N TYR A 67 -0.26 1.51 21.86
CA TYR A 67 0.58 1.01 22.96
C TYR A 67 0.18 -0.41 23.38
N TYR A 68 -1.12 -0.70 23.48
CA TYR A 68 -1.66 -2.01 23.83
C TYR A 68 -1.20 -3.08 22.83
N ILE A 69 -1.34 -2.82 21.53
CA ILE A 69 -0.96 -3.76 20.45
C ILE A 69 0.57 -3.96 20.45
N MET A 70 1.35 -2.89 20.57
CA MET A 70 2.81 -2.97 20.50
C MET A 70 3.46 -3.60 21.73
N LYS A 71 2.90 -3.40 22.93
CA LYS A 71 3.48 -3.92 24.18
C LYS A 71 2.83 -5.22 24.68
N LYS A 72 1.83 -5.76 23.98
CA LYS A 72 1.15 -7.03 24.29
C LYS A 72 0.73 -7.17 25.76
N LYS A 73 0.18 -6.11 26.35
CA LYS A 73 -0.26 -6.15 27.76
C LYS A 73 -1.60 -6.88 27.86
N HIS A 74 -1.60 -8.07 28.43
CA HIS A 74 -2.78 -8.94 28.55
C HIS A 74 -3.85 -8.46 29.55
N GLU A 75 -3.55 -7.47 30.40
CA GLU A 75 -4.46 -6.92 31.41
C GLU A 75 -4.88 -5.48 31.06
N ASP A 76 -5.60 -5.30 29.95
CA ASP A 76 -6.06 -3.97 29.54
C ASP A 76 -7.58 -3.91 29.29
N ILE A 77 -8.11 -2.69 29.28
CA ILE A 77 -9.55 -2.40 29.10
C ILE A 77 -10.05 -3.00 27.77
N MET A 78 -9.17 -3.13 26.78
CA MET A 78 -9.39 -3.81 25.50
C MET A 78 -9.21 -5.34 25.62
N SER A 79 -10.10 -6.03 26.34
CA SER A 79 -9.95 -7.47 26.63
C SER A 79 -10.33 -8.42 25.48
N LYS A 80 -10.96 -7.95 24.40
CA LYS A 80 -11.49 -8.79 23.32
C LYS A 80 -10.80 -8.52 21.98
N ASN A 81 -10.19 -9.55 21.39
CA ASN A 81 -9.45 -9.45 20.11
C ASN A 81 -10.27 -8.84 18.96
N HIS A 82 -11.56 -9.16 18.84
CA HIS A 82 -12.39 -8.59 17.78
C HIS A 82 -12.62 -7.08 17.95
N GLN A 83 -12.69 -6.58 19.19
CA GLN A 83 -12.85 -5.14 19.44
C GLN A 83 -11.60 -4.38 19.01
N VAL A 84 -10.43 -4.94 19.25
CA VAL A 84 -9.15 -4.39 18.79
C VAL A 84 -9.10 -4.38 17.26
N ALA A 85 -9.48 -5.48 16.60
CA ALA A 85 -9.52 -5.54 15.14
C ALA A 85 -10.46 -4.49 14.52
N PHE A 86 -11.66 -4.31 15.09
CA PHE A 86 -12.58 -3.25 14.65
C PHE A 86 -12.03 -1.85 14.92
N ALA A 87 -11.47 -1.60 16.11
CA ALA A 87 -10.85 -0.31 16.43
C ALA A 87 -9.72 0.05 15.46
N VAL A 88 -8.90 -0.93 15.10
CA VAL A 88 -7.80 -0.77 14.16
C VAL A 88 -8.31 -0.51 12.74
N ARG A 89 -9.35 -1.22 12.29
CA ARG A 89 -9.98 -0.94 10.98
C ARG A 89 -10.53 0.49 10.96
N ASP A 90 -11.29 0.85 11.99
CA ASP A 90 -11.94 2.16 12.07
C ASP A 90 -10.90 3.31 12.14
N LEU A 91 -9.69 3.06 12.65
CA LEU A 91 -8.59 4.04 12.71
C LEU A 91 -8.11 4.54 11.34
N PHE A 92 -8.26 3.73 10.30
CA PHE A 92 -7.82 4.07 8.94
C PHE A 92 -8.95 4.53 8.03
N LEU A 93 -10.18 4.64 8.55
CA LEU A 93 -11.25 5.30 7.83
C LEU A 93 -10.90 6.77 7.63
N LEU A 94 -11.13 7.31 6.43
CA LEU A 94 -10.83 8.71 6.11
C LEU A 94 -11.58 9.69 7.03
N GLU A 95 -12.81 9.34 7.42
CA GLU A 95 -13.64 10.12 8.34
C GLU A 95 -13.14 10.14 9.79
N ASN A 96 -12.28 9.19 10.17
CA ASN A 96 -11.78 9.04 11.54
C ASN A 96 -10.32 9.50 11.70
N GLN A 97 -9.86 10.39 10.82
CA GLN A 97 -8.49 10.89 10.86
C GLN A 97 -8.33 12.03 11.87
N LEU A 98 -7.41 11.83 12.82
CA LEU A 98 -6.95 12.88 13.73
C LEU A 98 -5.71 13.56 13.16
N PRO A 99 -5.62 14.90 13.24
CA PRO A 99 -4.38 15.59 12.97
C PRO A 99 -3.25 15.01 13.82
N PHE A 100 -2.19 14.53 13.19
CA PHE A 100 -1.09 13.81 13.85
C PHE A 100 -0.43 14.65 14.95
N ILE A 101 -0.48 15.97 14.81
CA ILE A 101 0.00 16.92 15.82
C ILE A 101 -0.69 16.78 17.18
N VAL A 102 -1.96 16.33 17.21
CA VAL A 102 -2.69 16.00 18.44
C VAL A 102 -2.03 14.80 19.11
N LEU A 103 -1.71 13.75 18.35
CA LEU A 103 -1.01 12.57 18.86
C LEU A 103 0.37 12.95 19.40
N GLN A 104 1.12 13.79 18.69
CA GLN A 104 2.41 14.30 19.16
C GLN A 104 2.28 15.03 20.50
N ALA A 105 1.31 15.94 20.61
CA ALA A 105 1.08 16.71 21.83
C ALA A 105 0.80 15.77 23.02
N ILE A 106 -0.11 14.80 22.85
CA ILE A 106 -0.43 13.82 23.90
C ILE A 106 0.75 12.91 24.22
N MET A 107 1.54 12.49 23.22
CA MET A 107 2.74 11.69 23.46
C MET A 107 3.74 12.40 24.35
N THR A 108 3.95 13.71 24.16
CA THR A 108 4.86 14.48 25.03
C THR A 108 4.43 14.50 26.51
N MET A 109 3.20 14.10 26.85
CA MET A 109 2.73 14.00 28.24
C MET A 109 3.16 12.69 28.91
N LYS A 110 3.16 11.59 28.16
CA LYS A 110 3.24 10.22 28.70
C LYS A 110 4.49 9.46 28.25
N PHE A 111 4.95 9.73 27.03
CA PHE A 111 6.08 9.07 26.38
C PHE A 111 7.16 10.13 26.13
N ARG A 112 8.07 10.29 27.10
CA ARG A 112 9.27 11.12 26.95
C ARG A 112 10.51 10.23 26.99
N PRO A 113 11.31 10.15 25.90
CA PRO A 113 11.12 10.81 24.59
C PRO A 113 9.94 10.25 23.79
N ILE A 114 9.51 10.97 22.73
CA ILE A 114 8.45 10.51 21.82
C ILE A 114 8.89 9.21 21.15
N ASP A 115 8.13 8.13 21.36
CA ASP A 115 8.39 6.81 20.77
C ASP A 115 7.80 6.72 19.34
N TRP A 116 8.49 7.35 18.39
CA TRP A 116 8.13 7.32 16.97
C TRP A 116 8.20 5.92 16.37
N GLU A 117 9.10 5.08 16.89
CA GLU A 117 9.27 3.73 16.36
C GLU A 117 8.10 2.83 16.72
N MET A 118 7.49 3.02 17.90
CA MET A 118 6.22 2.36 18.26
C MET A 118 5.10 2.69 17.26
N ILE A 119 4.97 3.95 16.82
CA ILE A 119 3.95 4.33 15.83
C ILE A 119 4.28 3.70 14.48
N ARG A 120 5.53 3.80 14.02
CA ARG A 120 5.94 3.23 12.73
C ARG A 120 5.78 1.73 12.70
N GLU A 121 6.18 1.03 13.75
CA GLU A 121 5.99 -0.41 13.86
C GLU A 121 4.52 -0.81 13.87
N PHE A 122 3.68 -0.04 14.58
CA PHE A 122 2.23 -0.23 14.49
C PHE A 122 1.73 -0.10 13.05
N ILE A 123 2.10 0.97 12.35
CA ILE A 123 1.70 1.19 10.94
C ILE A 123 2.20 0.04 10.05
N ARG A 124 3.44 -0.43 10.24
CA ARG A 124 3.98 -1.57 9.49
C ARG A 124 3.21 -2.87 9.73
N GLN A 125 2.63 -3.08 10.92
CA GLN A 125 1.75 -4.23 11.16
C GLN A 125 0.37 -4.09 10.48
N GLN A 126 -0.02 -2.86 10.12
CA GLN A 126 -1.26 -2.61 9.36
C GLN A 126 -1.04 -2.62 7.86
N HIS A 127 0.24 -2.63 7.45
CA HIS A 127 0.69 -2.66 6.08
C HIS A 127 0.25 -3.95 5.38
N MET A 128 -0.18 -3.80 4.14
CA MET A 128 -0.49 -4.92 3.25
C MET A 128 0.74 -5.46 2.51
N ALA A 129 1.96 -4.95 2.71
CA ALA A 129 3.16 -5.52 2.12
C ALA A 129 4.09 -6.09 3.21
N PRO A 130 5.08 -6.93 2.83
CA PRO A 130 5.99 -7.54 3.78
C PRO A 130 6.73 -6.51 4.63
N HIS A 131 7.05 -6.89 5.86
CA HIS A 131 7.99 -6.14 6.69
C HIS A 131 9.33 -6.06 5.98
N CYS A 132 9.62 -4.91 5.39
CA CYS A 132 10.93 -4.61 4.84
C CYS A 132 11.54 -3.49 5.67
N VAL A 133 12.74 -3.76 6.19
CA VAL A 133 13.56 -2.74 6.84
C VAL A 133 14.12 -1.86 5.72
N VAL A 134 13.34 -0.87 5.31
CA VAL A 134 13.84 0.18 4.41
C VAL A 134 14.58 1.18 5.29
N PRO A 135 15.82 1.58 4.95
CA PRO A 135 16.50 2.67 5.63
C PRO A 135 15.58 3.89 5.67
N ASP A 136 15.49 4.58 6.80
CA ASP A 136 14.70 5.80 6.91
C ASP A 136 15.45 6.91 6.15
N VAL A 137 15.28 6.96 4.82
CA VAL A 137 15.87 7.99 3.95
C VAL A 137 15.03 9.27 3.97
N ARG A 138 13.99 9.33 4.82
CA ARG A 138 13.07 10.47 4.90
C ARG A 138 13.71 11.62 5.68
N ASP A 139 13.31 12.83 5.32
CA ASP A 139 13.70 14.04 6.03
C ASP A 139 13.39 13.89 7.53
N PRO A 140 14.37 14.12 8.43
CA PRO A 140 14.15 14.18 9.88
C PRO A 140 13.00 15.13 10.30
N GLY A 141 12.65 16.10 9.45
CA GLY A 141 11.54 17.03 9.61
C GLY A 141 10.17 16.53 9.13
N TYR A 142 10.06 15.40 8.42
CA TYR A 142 8.77 14.91 7.89
C TYR A 142 7.77 14.61 9.01
N ARG A 143 6.63 15.29 8.98
CA ARG A 143 5.49 15.05 9.87
C ARG A 143 4.25 14.71 9.04
N PRO A 144 3.70 13.50 9.16
CA PRO A 144 2.44 13.18 8.50
C PRO A 144 1.31 14.06 9.07
N LEU A 145 0.31 14.36 8.26
CA LEU A 145 -0.89 15.10 8.63
C LEU A 145 -1.80 14.26 9.54
N HIS A 146 -1.90 12.95 9.30
CA HIS A 146 -2.67 11.97 10.10
C HIS A 146 -2.16 10.54 9.86
N LEU A 147 -2.77 9.54 10.52
CA LEU A 147 -2.30 8.14 10.48
C LEU A 147 -2.51 7.47 9.11
N LEU A 148 -3.59 7.78 8.40
CA LEU A 148 -3.85 7.27 7.06
C LEU A 148 -2.80 7.76 6.04
N GLU A 149 -2.36 9.03 6.13
CA GLU A 149 -1.23 9.49 5.31
C GLU A 149 0.06 8.74 5.67
N LEU A 150 0.32 8.52 6.96
CA LEU A 150 1.49 7.75 7.37
C LEU A 150 1.45 6.32 6.82
N LEU A 151 0.28 5.67 6.87
CA LEU A 151 0.07 4.36 6.25
C LEU A 151 0.32 4.40 4.74
N ARG A 152 -0.23 5.40 4.04
CA ARG A 152 -0.01 5.61 2.61
C ARG A 152 1.48 5.74 2.29
N THR A 153 2.19 6.59 3.02
CA THR A 153 3.63 6.83 2.82
C THR A 153 4.46 5.57 3.06
N GLU A 154 4.15 4.79 4.10
CA GLU A 154 4.80 3.51 4.36
C GLU A 154 4.51 2.47 3.25
N ILE A 155 3.27 2.42 2.75
CA ILE A 155 2.84 1.53 1.65
C ILE A 155 3.57 1.86 0.34
N LEU A 156 3.66 3.14 0.02
CA LEU A 156 4.22 3.61 -1.24
C LEU A 156 5.75 3.66 -1.21
N GLY A 157 6.36 3.71 -0.02
CA GLY A 157 7.80 3.91 0.12
C GLY A 157 8.26 5.28 -0.38
N VAL A 158 9.58 5.45 -0.51
CA VAL A 158 10.19 6.68 -1.02
C VAL A 158 9.95 6.78 -2.52
N ALA A 159 9.48 7.93 -3.00
CA ALA A 159 9.40 8.22 -4.42
C ALA A 159 10.83 8.25 -5.00
N GLU A 160 11.11 7.40 -5.99
CA GLU A 160 12.32 7.54 -6.79
C GLU A 160 12.12 8.72 -7.74
N ASP A 161 13.14 9.57 -7.90
CA ASP A 161 13.10 10.76 -8.75
C ASP A 161 12.96 10.30 -10.22
N VAL A 162 11.73 10.27 -10.72
CA VAL A 162 11.46 9.90 -12.12
C VAL A 162 11.77 11.13 -12.94
N GLY A 163 13.00 11.19 -13.48
CA GLY A 163 13.44 12.29 -14.34
C GLY A 163 12.42 12.62 -15.44
N GLU A 164 12.33 13.91 -15.80
CA GLU A 164 11.38 14.45 -16.78
C GLU A 164 11.26 13.55 -18.02
N ILE A 165 10.11 12.88 -18.16
CA ILE A 165 9.80 12.09 -19.33
C ILE A 165 9.26 13.03 -20.40
N ASN A 166 10.05 13.28 -21.44
CA ASN A 166 9.61 13.99 -22.63
C ASN A 166 8.40 13.28 -23.25
N SER A 167 7.27 13.97 -23.27
CA SER A 167 5.97 13.47 -23.67
C SER A 167 5.87 13.26 -25.18
N THR A 168 5.64 12.03 -25.60
CA THR A 168 4.92 11.72 -26.85
C THR A 168 3.58 11.08 -26.53
N GLU A 169 2.54 11.57 -27.20
CA GLU A 169 1.16 11.07 -27.15
C GLU A 169 1.14 9.60 -27.60
N GLY A 170 1.00 8.70 -26.63
CA GLY A 170 0.80 7.28 -26.84
C GLY A 170 -0.63 6.89 -26.46
N ASP A 171 -1.19 5.93 -27.18
CA ASP A 171 -2.50 5.35 -26.91
C ASP A 171 -2.57 4.74 -25.50
N TYR A 172 -3.15 5.51 -24.58
CA TYR A 172 -3.32 5.20 -23.15
C TYR A 172 -4.39 4.12 -22.91
N ARG A 173 -5.13 3.72 -23.95
CA ARG A 173 -6.18 2.69 -23.89
C ARG A 173 -5.70 1.31 -24.32
N ALA A 174 -4.40 1.12 -24.56
CA ALA A 174 -3.87 -0.19 -24.92
C ALA A 174 -4.22 -1.20 -23.82
N THR A 175 -5.14 -2.11 -24.14
CA THR A 175 -5.51 -3.26 -23.31
C THR A 175 -4.24 -3.96 -22.86
N PHE A 176 -4.05 -4.04 -21.54
CA PHE A 176 -2.98 -4.81 -20.94
C PHE A 176 -3.31 -6.29 -21.07
N ARG A 177 -2.30 -7.11 -21.33
CA ARG A 177 -2.48 -8.57 -21.38
C ARG A 177 -2.59 -9.10 -19.95
N SER A 178 -3.46 -10.09 -19.74
CA SER A 178 -3.60 -10.75 -18.44
C SER A 178 -2.31 -11.49 -18.05
N ILE A 179 -2.18 -11.87 -16.77
CA ILE A 179 -1.03 -12.64 -16.29
C ILE A 179 -0.82 -13.93 -17.07
N THR A 180 -1.90 -14.64 -17.37
CA THR A 180 -1.87 -15.89 -18.16
C THR A 180 -1.39 -15.64 -19.58
N GLU A 181 -1.82 -14.57 -20.25
CA GLU A 181 -1.33 -14.20 -21.58
C GLU A 181 0.13 -13.76 -21.57
N LEU A 182 0.53 -12.95 -20.59
CA LEU A 182 1.93 -12.53 -20.41
C LEU A 182 2.83 -13.73 -20.15
N LYS A 183 2.36 -14.72 -19.38
CA LYS A 183 3.08 -15.98 -19.15
C LYS A 183 3.32 -16.75 -20.44
N VAL A 184 2.30 -16.85 -21.31
CA VAL A 184 2.43 -17.48 -22.64
C VAL A 184 3.45 -16.73 -23.50
N ALA A 185 3.53 -15.40 -23.36
CA ALA A 185 4.53 -14.57 -24.03
C ALA A 185 5.95 -14.69 -23.41
N GLY A 186 6.19 -15.63 -22.51
CA GLY A 186 7.51 -15.84 -21.90
C GLY A 186 7.85 -14.86 -20.78
N ILE A 187 6.87 -14.18 -20.19
CA ILE A 187 7.07 -13.28 -19.05
C ILE A 187 6.84 -14.03 -17.74
N HIS A 188 7.80 -13.92 -16.83
CA HIS A 188 7.76 -14.49 -15.49
C HIS A 188 7.54 -13.40 -14.45
N PHE A 189 6.91 -13.76 -13.34
CA PHE A 189 6.51 -12.82 -12.28
C PHE A 189 7.33 -13.06 -11.03
N LYS A 190 7.73 -11.99 -10.34
CA LYS A 190 8.45 -12.08 -9.07
C LYS A 190 7.88 -11.09 -8.06
N GLY A 191 7.41 -11.61 -6.94
CA GLY A 191 7.13 -10.81 -5.76
C GLY A 191 8.43 -10.50 -5.04
N ASN A 192 8.93 -9.27 -5.13
CA ASN A 192 10.15 -8.88 -4.38
C ASN A 192 10.15 -7.43 -3.91
N ALA A 193 9.20 -6.61 -4.36
CA ALA A 193 9.08 -5.24 -3.93
C ALA A 193 8.25 -5.12 -2.66
N CYS A 194 8.70 -4.23 -1.78
CA CYS A 194 8.06 -3.92 -0.50
C CYS A 194 7.23 -2.63 -0.52
N SER A 195 7.27 -1.92 -1.65
CA SER A 195 6.55 -0.67 -1.88
C SER A 195 5.63 -0.88 -3.07
N LEU A 196 4.37 -0.44 -2.96
CA LEU A 196 3.40 -0.57 -4.05
C LEU A 196 3.79 0.21 -5.31
N ARG A 197 4.62 1.26 -5.16
CA ARG A 197 5.16 2.02 -6.30
C ARG A 197 6.20 1.26 -7.10
N LYS A 198 6.83 0.23 -6.52
CA LYS A 198 7.98 -0.41 -7.13
C LYS A 198 7.57 -1.57 -8.02
N ILE A 199 7.05 -1.20 -9.19
CA ILE A 199 6.80 -2.12 -10.31
C ILE A 199 7.86 -1.88 -11.38
N SER A 200 8.50 -2.95 -11.85
CA SER A 200 9.51 -2.83 -12.91
C SER A 200 9.51 -4.05 -13.81
N PHE A 201 9.97 -3.86 -15.05
CA PHE A 201 10.08 -4.94 -16.02
C PHE A 201 11.48 -5.00 -16.60
N LYS A 202 12.04 -6.21 -16.66
CA LYS A 202 13.31 -6.50 -17.31
C LYS A 202 13.07 -7.44 -18.48
N SER A 203 13.49 -7.02 -19.66
CA SER A 203 13.46 -7.85 -20.86
C SER A 203 14.79 -8.55 -21.02
N HIS A 204 14.79 -9.87 -21.10
CA HIS A 204 15.94 -10.69 -21.46
C HIS A 204 15.79 -11.19 -22.90
N LEU A 205 16.79 -11.91 -23.40
CA LEU A 205 16.83 -12.36 -24.79
C LEU A 205 15.65 -13.29 -25.13
N PHE A 206 15.25 -14.16 -24.20
CA PHE A 206 14.26 -15.23 -24.42
C PHE A 206 13.07 -15.23 -23.44
N HIS A 207 13.06 -14.32 -22.48
CA HIS A 207 12.00 -14.20 -21.48
C HIS A 207 11.96 -12.78 -20.93
N GLY A 208 10.87 -12.43 -20.26
CA GLY A 208 10.74 -11.19 -19.49
C GLY A 208 10.59 -11.50 -18.01
N GLU A 209 10.97 -10.55 -17.15
CA GLU A 209 10.69 -10.60 -15.72
C GLU A 209 9.92 -9.36 -15.30
N LEU A 210 8.69 -9.54 -14.83
CA LEU A 210 7.86 -8.51 -14.22
C LEU A 210 7.97 -8.61 -12.69
N PHE A 211 8.55 -7.57 -12.10
CA PHE A 211 8.68 -7.43 -10.66
C PHE A 211 7.49 -6.66 -10.11
N LEU A 212 6.78 -7.31 -9.19
CA LEU A 212 5.58 -6.77 -8.55
C LEU A 212 5.80 -6.67 -7.04
N PRO A 213 5.12 -5.72 -6.38
CA PRO A 213 5.07 -5.70 -4.93
C PRO A 213 4.32 -6.89 -4.39
N LYS A 214 4.79 -7.40 -3.26
CA LYS A 214 4.06 -8.43 -2.52
C LYS A 214 2.89 -7.81 -1.76
N ILE A 215 1.70 -8.40 -1.84
CA ILE A 215 0.49 -7.87 -1.22
C ILE A 215 -0.23 -8.98 -0.43
N TYR A 216 -0.43 -8.75 0.86
CA TYR A 216 -1.26 -9.53 1.75
C TYR A 216 -2.69 -9.02 1.68
N ILE A 217 -3.61 -9.90 1.34
CA ILE A 217 -5.02 -9.57 1.13
C ILE A 217 -5.86 -10.27 2.19
N ASP A 218 -6.62 -9.49 2.94
CA ASP A 218 -7.57 -9.93 3.97
C ASP A 218 -8.92 -9.20 3.82
N TYR A 219 -9.86 -9.47 4.72
CA TYR A 219 -11.18 -8.84 4.70
C TYR A 219 -11.18 -7.33 5.01
N SER A 220 -10.06 -6.75 5.47
CA SER A 220 -9.92 -5.30 5.72
C SER A 220 -9.35 -4.54 4.53
N THR A 221 -8.75 -5.27 3.58
CA THR A 221 -8.03 -4.74 2.42
C THR A 221 -8.88 -3.80 1.57
N GLU A 222 -10.12 -4.18 1.30
CA GLU A 222 -11.02 -3.36 0.46
C GLU A 222 -11.23 -1.97 1.06
N SER A 223 -11.63 -1.92 2.33
CA SER A 223 -11.83 -0.64 3.04
C SER A 223 -10.55 0.18 3.04
N LYS A 224 -9.41 -0.42 3.40
CA LYS A 224 -8.12 0.29 3.44
C LYS A 224 -7.78 0.93 2.10
N PHE A 225 -7.92 0.20 0.99
CA PHE A 225 -7.66 0.78 -0.33
C PHE A 225 -8.66 1.88 -0.69
N LEU A 226 -9.95 1.68 -0.42
CA LEU A 226 -10.96 2.69 -0.70
C LEU A 226 -10.72 3.99 0.10
N ASP A 227 -10.36 3.89 1.38
CA ASP A 227 -10.02 5.04 2.21
C ASP A 227 -8.73 5.73 1.75
N LEU A 228 -7.71 4.96 1.34
CA LEU A 228 -6.47 5.51 0.77
C LEU A 228 -6.71 6.22 -0.57
N ILE A 229 -7.58 5.65 -1.43
CA ILE A 229 -7.95 6.25 -2.71
C ILE A 229 -8.77 7.51 -2.46
N ALA A 230 -9.75 7.48 -1.56
CA ALA A 230 -10.54 8.65 -1.19
C ALA A 230 -9.64 9.77 -0.64
N TYR A 231 -8.61 9.41 0.13
CA TYR A 231 -7.57 10.34 0.55
C TYR A 231 -6.83 10.94 -0.65
N GLU A 232 -6.35 10.14 -1.62
CA GLU A 232 -5.67 10.66 -2.84
C GLU A 232 -6.54 11.58 -3.69
N MET A 233 -7.86 11.38 -3.67
CA MET A 233 -8.83 12.14 -4.46
C MET A 233 -9.29 13.45 -3.79
N SER A 234 -8.77 13.77 -2.59
CA SER A 234 -9.13 14.99 -1.87
C SER A 234 -8.31 16.21 -2.34
N LEU A 235 -8.85 17.42 -2.17
CA LEU A 235 -8.29 18.65 -2.78
C LEU A 235 -6.90 19.03 -2.23
N ASP A 236 -6.61 18.70 -0.96
CA ASP A 236 -5.40 19.12 -0.24
C ASP A 236 -4.33 18.02 -0.14
N THR A 237 -4.42 16.99 -0.97
CA THR A 237 -3.56 15.79 -0.88
C THR A 237 -2.65 15.61 -2.09
N PRO A 238 -1.61 14.75 -1.98
CA PRO A 238 -0.68 14.53 -3.08
C PRO A 238 -1.40 14.07 -4.36
N ASN A 239 -1.36 14.90 -5.40
CA ASN A 239 -2.00 14.67 -6.70
C ASN A 239 -1.23 13.67 -7.59
N ASP A 240 -0.67 12.61 -6.98
CA ASP A 240 0.16 11.62 -7.68
C ASP A 240 -0.58 10.30 -7.99
N TYR A 241 -1.81 10.13 -7.46
CA TYR A 241 -2.71 8.99 -7.70
C TYR A 241 -2.04 7.62 -7.59
N ALA A 242 -1.00 7.48 -6.75
CA ALA A 242 -0.15 6.31 -6.77
C ALA A 242 -0.86 5.00 -6.35
N ILE A 243 -1.75 5.05 -5.35
CA ILE A 243 -2.55 3.90 -4.93
C ILE A 243 -3.56 3.56 -6.04
N ALA A 244 -4.32 4.54 -6.54
CA ALA A 244 -5.28 4.31 -7.61
C ALA A 244 -4.63 3.70 -8.85
N SER A 245 -3.49 4.24 -9.27
CA SER A 245 -2.71 3.76 -10.42
C SER A 245 -2.16 2.35 -10.21
N HIS A 246 -1.73 2.03 -8.99
CA HIS A 246 -1.31 0.68 -8.62
C HIS A 246 -2.48 -0.31 -8.73
N ILE A 247 -3.66 0.02 -8.19
CA ILE A 247 -4.86 -0.82 -8.28
C ILE A 247 -5.26 -1.05 -9.72
N CYS A 248 -5.33 -0.01 -10.56
CA CYS A 248 -5.64 -0.15 -11.98
C CYS A 248 -4.60 -1.02 -12.72
N PHE A 249 -3.32 -0.93 -12.35
CA PHE A 249 -2.29 -1.78 -12.94
C PHE A 249 -2.49 -3.26 -12.58
N ILE A 250 -2.75 -3.57 -11.31
CA ILE A 250 -3.01 -4.94 -10.85
C ILE A 250 -4.33 -5.48 -11.42
N ASP A 251 -5.39 -4.68 -11.46
CA ASP A 251 -6.66 -5.06 -12.10
C ASP A 251 -6.46 -5.42 -13.57
N SER A 252 -5.68 -4.63 -14.32
CA SER A 252 -5.38 -4.92 -15.73
C SER A 252 -4.60 -6.22 -15.96
N LEU A 253 -4.02 -6.80 -14.91
CA LEU A 253 -3.33 -8.09 -14.92
C LEU A 253 -4.24 -9.27 -14.55
N LEU A 254 -5.34 -9.01 -13.85
CA LEU A 254 -6.18 -10.02 -13.19
C LEU A 254 -7.55 -10.16 -13.88
N ASP A 255 -7.57 -10.81 -15.04
CA ASP A 255 -8.83 -11.03 -15.77
C ASP A 255 -9.62 -12.21 -15.16
N HIS A 256 -8.92 -13.28 -14.77
CA HIS A 256 -9.51 -14.54 -14.29
C HIS A 256 -8.85 -15.09 -13.02
N ALA A 257 -9.47 -16.11 -12.41
CA ALA A 257 -8.94 -16.74 -11.19
C ALA A 257 -7.56 -17.40 -11.41
N GLU A 258 -7.27 -17.84 -12.63
CA GLU A 258 -6.00 -18.39 -13.05
C GLU A 258 -4.85 -17.37 -12.96
N ASP A 259 -5.14 -16.10 -13.25
CA ASP A 259 -4.17 -15.00 -13.13
C ASP A 259 -3.77 -14.78 -11.67
N VAL A 260 -4.76 -14.78 -10.78
CA VAL A 260 -4.55 -14.70 -9.33
C VAL A 260 -3.73 -15.89 -8.84
N LYS A 261 -4.07 -17.10 -9.29
CA LYS A 261 -3.36 -18.33 -8.91
C LYS A 261 -1.89 -18.27 -9.31
N GLU A 262 -1.57 -17.73 -10.49
CA GLU A 262 -0.19 -17.56 -10.94
C GLU A 262 0.55 -16.52 -10.09
N LEU A 263 -0.06 -15.38 -9.76
CA LEU A 263 0.55 -14.39 -8.87
C LEU A 263 0.78 -14.92 -7.45
N ARG A 264 -0.13 -15.74 -6.93
CA ARG A 264 0.05 -16.44 -5.65
C ARG A 264 1.23 -17.42 -5.69
N LYS A 265 1.35 -18.20 -6.77
CA LYS A 265 2.46 -19.16 -6.96
C LYS A 265 3.81 -18.46 -6.95
N ASN A 266 3.88 -17.23 -7.46
CA ASN A 266 5.09 -16.42 -7.53
C ASN A 266 5.26 -15.46 -6.33
N ASP A 267 4.52 -15.70 -5.24
CA ASP A 267 4.60 -14.96 -3.97
C ASP A 267 4.37 -13.44 -4.13
N VAL A 268 3.57 -13.05 -5.13
CA VAL A 268 3.12 -11.67 -5.34
C VAL A 268 1.86 -11.39 -4.53
N LEU A 269 0.90 -12.30 -4.54
CA LEU A 269 -0.36 -12.16 -3.78
C LEU A 269 -0.44 -13.23 -2.69
N ILE A 270 -0.72 -12.80 -1.46
CA ILE A 270 -0.98 -13.68 -0.32
C ILE A 270 -2.46 -13.53 0.03
N ASN A 271 -3.27 -14.47 -0.45
CA ASN A 271 -4.73 -14.41 -0.37
C ASN A 271 -5.26 -15.10 0.91
N TYR A 272 -5.80 -14.32 1.85
CA TYR A 272 -6.55 -14.82 3.02
C TYR A 272 -8.08 -14.84 2.80
N LEU A 273 -8.56 -14.51 1.59
CA LEU A 273 -9.97 -14.66 1.22
C LEU A 273 -10.31 -16.10 0.86
N SER A 274 -11.60 -16.37 0.68
CA SER A 274 -12.12 -17.72 0.47
C SER A 274 -11.82 -18.31 -0.91
N SER A 275 -11.50 -17.50 -1.92
CA SER A 275 -11.16 -17.98 -3.28
C SER A 275 -10.36 -16.99 -4.11
N ASP A 276 -9.71 -17.49 -5.17
CA ASP A 276 -8.97 -16.66 -6.14
C ASP A 276 -9.92 -15.81 -7.00
N LYS A 277 -11.12 -16.33 -7.30
CA LYS A 277 -12.15 -15.58 -8.01
C LYS A 277 -12.60 -14.34 -7.24
N GLN A 278 -12.87 -14.49 -5.94
CA GLN A 278 -13.23 -13.35 -5.08
C GLN A 278 -12.13 -12.30 -5.03
N LEU A 279 -10.86 -12.69 -5.15
CA LEU A 279 -9.75 -11.75 -5.17
C LEU A 279 -9.68 -10.97 -6.49
N ALA A 280 -9.88 -11.63 -7.64
CA ALA A 280 -9.98 -10.92 -8.92
C ALA A 280 -11.18 -9.94 -8.91
N GLU A 281 -12.35 -10.41 -8.47
CA GLU A 281 -13.56 -9.58 -8.35
C GLU A 281 -13.37 -8.39 -7.37
N LEU A 282 -12.55 -8.55 -6.33
CA LEU A 282 -12.20 -7.48 -5.40
C LEU A 282 -11.42 -6.36 -6.10
N PHE A 283 -10.33 -6.69 -6.79
CA PHE A 283 -9.52 -5.68 -7.49
C PHE A 283 -10.34 -4.98 -8.58
N HIS A 284 -11.12 -5.75 -9.35
CA HIS A 284 -12.01 -5.20 -10.37
C HIS A 284 -13.04 -4.22 -9.80
N ARG A 285 -13.67 -4.58 -8.69
CA ARG A 285 -14.65 -3.72 -8.01
C ARG A 285 -14.03 -2.42 -7.52
N ILE A 286 -12.82 -2.46 -6.94
CA ILE A 286 -12.12 -1.25 -6.51
C ILE A 286 -11.73 -0.39 -7.74
N ALA A 287 -11.27 -1.01 -8.83
CA ALA A 287 -10.75 -0.33 -10.01
C ALA A 287 -11.84 0.31 -10.90
N THR A 288 -13.08 -0.18 -10.85
CA THR A 288 -14.18 0.13 -11.80
C THR A 288 -14.40 1.63 -12.07
N ASN A 289 -14.13 2.52 -11.10
CA ASN A 289 -14.36 3.97 -11.24
C ASN A 289 -13.11 4.82 -10.99
N LEU A 290 -11.93 4.21 -11.01
CA LEU A 290 -10.68 4.93 -10.78
C LEU A 290 -10.16 5.56 -12.06
N VAL A 291 -9.56 6.74 -11.91
CA VAL A 291 -8.77 7.39 -12.96
C VAL A 291 -7.31 7.32 -12.51
N PRO A 292 -6.49 6.42 -13.09
CA PRO A 292 -5.08 6.34 -12.75
C PRO A 292 -4.29 7.51 -13.35
N ASP A 293 -3.12 7.79 -12.78
CA ASP A 293 -2.12 8.62 -13.43
C ASP A 293 -1.63 7.88 -14.69
N SER A 294 -1.80 8.53 -15.84
CA SER A 294 -1.46 7.98 -17.15
C SER A 294 0.06 7.82 -17.37
N PHE A 295 0.89 8.54 -16.60
CA PHE A 295 2.34 8.45 -16.67
C PHE A 295 2.90 7.39 -15.72
N LEU A 296 2.21 7.07 -14.63
CA LEU A 296 2.66 6.06 -13.70
C LEU A 296 2.66 4.68 -14.36
N TYR A 297 3.82 4.01 -14.30
CA TYR A 297 4.11 2.73 -14.97
C TYR A 297 4.06 2.75 -16.50
N LYS A 298 4.02 3.91 -17.16
CA LYS A 298 4.06 4.01 -18.64
C LYS A 298 5.25 3.24 -19.22
N ASP A 299 6.45 3.49 -18.70
CA ASP A 299 7.69 2.79 -19.08
C ASP A 299 7.57 1.27 -18.97
N VAL A 300 6.93 0.78 -17.90
CA VAL A 300 6.75 -0.66 -17.66
C VAL A 300 5.82 -1.22 -18.72
N LYS A 301 4.67 -0.56 -18.96
CA LYS A 301 3.70 -0.96 -19.98
C LYS A 301 4.31 -0.98 -21.38
N GLU A 302 5.09 0.05 -21.73
CA GLU A 302 5.78 0.13 -23.02
C GLU A 302 6.82 -0.97 -23.19
N LYS A 303 7.64 -1.25 -22.18
CA LYS A 303 8.64 -2.32 -22.24
C LYS A 303 7.99 -3.70 -22.37
N ILE A 304 6.88 -3.95 -21.68
CA ILE A 304 6.10 -5.19 -21.81
C ILE A 304 5.51 -5.31 -23.23
N LYS A 305 4.88 -4.24 -23.73
CA LYS A 305 4.32 -4.21 -25.09
C LYS A 305 5.40 -4.47 -26.15
N LYS A 306 6.57 -3.83 -26.01
CA LYS A 306 7.73 -4.06 -26.88
C LYS A 306 8.20 -5.51 -26.83
N HIS A 307 8.29 -6.11 -25.64
CA HIS A 307 8.67 -7.51 -25.48
C HIS A 307 7.67 -8.46 -26.17
N CYS A 308 6.37 -8.23 -25.99
CA CYS A 308 5.32 -9.07 -26.58
C CYS A 308 5.20 -8.93 -28.10
N ASN A 309 5.56 -7.79 -28.67
CA ASN A 309 5.44 -7.52 -30.11
C ASN A 309 6.68 -7.95 -30.91
N ASP A 310 7.78 -8.28 -30.26
CA ASP A 310 9.02 -8.72 -30.90
C ASP A 310 8.87 -10.19 -31.36
N LYS A 311 8.33 -10.38 -32.57
CA LYS A 311 7.97 -11.68 -33.15
C LYS A 311 9.14 -12.67 -33.19
N GLU A 312 10.38 -12.20 -33.36
CA GLU A 312 11.56 -13.07 -33.38
C GLU A 312 11.80 -13.73 -32.01
N ARG A 313 11.48 -13.02 -30.92
CA ARG A 313 11.62 -13.57 -29.56
C ARG A 313 10.57 -14.62 -29.26
N THR A 314 9.33 -14.43 -29.74
CA THR A 314 8.24 -15.40 -29.56
C THR A 314 8.60 -16.75 -30.19
N TYR A 315 9.15 -16.75 -31.42
CA TYR A 315 9.60 -17.98 -32.07
C TYR A 315 10.74 -18.68 -31.32
N VAL A 316 11.68 -17.94 -30.73
CA VAL A 316 12.77 -18.56 -29.97
C VAL A 316 12.28 -19.11 -28.63
N THR A 317 11.36 -18.44 -27.94
CA THR A 317 10.75 -18.95 -26.71
C THR A 317 9.94 -20.22 -26.98
N GLU A 318 9.13 -20.26 -28.06
CA GLU A 318 8.44 -21.48 -28.49
C GLU A 318 9.42 -22.60 -28.86
N PHE A 319 10.49 -22.27 -29.59
CA PHE A 319 11.54 -23.23 -29.92
C PHE A 319 12.19 -23.81 -28.66
N LEU A 320 12.59 -22.96 -27.70
CA LEU A 320 13.20 -23.41 -26.45
C LEU A 320 12.23 -24.27 -25.64
N HIS A 321 10.96 -23.90 -25.55
CA HIS A 321 9.95 -24.68 -24.83
C HIS A 321 9.71 -26.05 -25.49
N ILE A 322 9.63 -26.13 -26.83
CA ILE A 322 9.41 -27.42 -27.53
C ILE A 322 10.61 -28.37 -27.36
N TYR A 323 11.83 -27.84 -27.43
CA TYR A 323 13.03 -28.68 -27.45
C TYR A 323 13.64 -28.92 -26.06
N PHE A 324 13.51 -27.98 -25.11
CA PHE A 324 14.21 -28.06 -23.82
C PHE A 324 13.31 -28.37 -22.61
N ASP A 325 11.97 -28.27 -22.70
CA ASP A 325 11.08 -28.80 -21.64
C ASP A 325 10.91 -30.32 -21.70
N LYS A 326 11.17 -30.92 -22.87
CA LYS A 326 11.18 -32.37 -23.05
C LYS A 326 12.63 -32.84 -23.18
N PRO A 327 13.22 -33.51 -22.17
CA PRO A 327 14.64 -33.86 -22.17
C PRO A 327 15.06 -34.66 -23.40
N TRP A 328 14.19 -35.51 -23.95
CA TRP A 328 14.46 -36.29 -25.16
C TRP A 328 14.46 -35.47 -26.45
N SER A 329 13.66 -34.40 -26.53
CA SER A 329 13.60 -33.53 -27.72
C SER A 329 14.89 -32.75 -27.90
N GLY A 330 15.51 -32.29 -26.81
CA GLY A 330 16.79 -31.58 -26.84
C GLY A 330 17.95 -32.49 -27.22
N VAL A 331 17.96 -33.72 -26.68
CA VAL A 331 18.96 -34.75 -27.04
C VAL A 331 18.84 -35.14 -28.51
N ALA A 332 17.61 -35.30 -29.03
CA ALA A 332 17.38 -35.61 -30.44
C ALA A 332 17.85 -34.49 -31.37
N LEU A 333 17.61 -33.23 -31.00
CA LEU A 333 18.10 -32.07 -31.75
C LEU A 333 19.64 -32.02 -31.77
N PHE A 334 20.29 -32.25 -30.62
CA PHE A 334 21.74 -32.28 -30.51
C PHE A 334 22.37 -33.44 -31.32
N ALA A 335 21.75 -34.63 -31.28
CA ALA A 335 22.21 -35.77 -32.07
C ALA A 335 22.05 -35.52 -33.58
N ALA A 336 20.93 -34.91 -34.00
CA ALA A 336 20.69 -34.57 -35.41
C ALA A 336 21.67 -33.52 -35.93
N THR A 337 21.97 -32.47 -35.15
CA THR A 337 22.96 -31.46 -35.53
C THR A 337 24.36 -32.05 -35.62
N LEU A 338 24.76 -32.89 -34.65
CA LEU A 338 26.04 -33.59 -34.68
C LEU A 338 26.17 -34.48 -35.93
N ALA A 339 25.12 -35.27 -36.24
CA ALA A 339 25.08 -36.12 -37.42
C ALA A 339 25.21 -35.33 -38.73
N LEU A 340 24.53 -34.18 -38.83
CA LEU A 340 24.65 -33.26 -39.96
C LEU A 340 26.08 -32.73 -40.12
N PHE A 341 26.71 -32.27 -39.02
CA PHE A 341 28.10 -31.79 -39.07
C PHE A 341 29.07 -32.89 -39.49
N THR A 342 28.90 -34.13 -39.01
CA THR A 342 29.75 -35.26 -39.41
C THR A 342 29.49 -35.77 -40.82
N SER A 343 28.37 -35.40 -41.45
CA SER A 343 28.02 -35.80 -42.82
C SER A 343 28.54 -34.84 -43.89
N VAL A 344 28.99 -33.65 -43.50
CA VAL A 344 29.49 -32.58 -44.38
C VAL A 344 31.03 -32.53 -44.43
N VAL A 345 31.69 -33.21 -43.48
CA VAL A 345 33.14 -33.49 -43.46
C VAL A 345 33.39 -34.86 -44.07
#